data_AF-A0A1X2H016-F1
#
_entry.id   AF-A0A1X2H016-F1
#
_cell.length_a   1.000
_cell.length_b   1.000
_cell.length_c   1.000
_cell.angle_alpha   90.00
_cell.angle_beta   90.00
_cell.angle_gamma   90.00
#
_symmetry.space_group_name_H-M   'P 1'
#
loop_
_entity.id
_entity.type
_entity.pdbx_description
1 polymer ?
#
loop_
_entity_poly.entity_id
_entity_poly.type
_entity_poly.pdbx_seq_one_letter_code
_entity_poly.pdbx_strand_id
1 'polypeptide(L)'
;QVADLEHQMARLRQQRSEAEDRLTGFDKQLEQLRAYAAARRDKKSKRERQYNQFYHVPVLAGQYRKKYSRAQAKNAHAEQQVAQLRAEVDAIQNDARSSVTRVRQLTDAVEDVRQQQAALAERVDRGERCLAFLKQGLEFWATFDRNQAGPLLDSLDGRQPVLMQKLAAEYANREAYAAQHWDHVDVEFTCAKCRQTQVGWPTPDKVRTADLLCAECYQQARTSMIVEKKMNAWSGRLGLGERQTSQQSLLDRPPSLVSTSSTSSSSLLPK
;
A
#
# COMPACT_ATOMS: atom_id res chain seq x y z
N GLN A 1 -3.88 -6.81 8.66
CA GLN A 1 -2.84 -5.76 8.57
C GLN A 1 -2.94 -4.72 9.68
N VAL A 2 -3.97 -3.87 9.77
CA VAL A 2 -4.09 -2.87 10.88
C VAL A 2 -4.14 -3.55 12.25
N ALA A 3 -4.97 -4.58 12.40
CA ALA A 3 -5.06 -5.36 13.64
C ALA A 3 -3.72 -6.02 14.05
N ASP A 4 -2.92 -6.46 13.07
CA ASP A 4 -1.60 -7.06 13.33
C ASP A 4 -0.60 -5.99 13.83
N LEU A 5 -0.64 -4.80 13.24
CA LEU A 5 0.19 -3.66 13.66
C LEU A 5 -0.20 -3.19 15.07
N GLU A 6 -1.50 -3.09 15.36
CA GLU A 6 -2.01 -2.74 16.69
C GLU A 6 -1.64 -3.78 17.75
N HIS A 7 -1.69 -5.07 17.41
CA HIS A 7 -1.23 -6.15 18.28
C HIS A 7 0.28 -6.05 18.57
N GLN A 8 1.10 -5.78 17.55
CA GLN A 8 2.54 -5.56 17.72
C GLN A 8 2.82 -4.35 18.61
N MET A 9 2.08 -3.26 18.45
CA MET A 9 2.19 -2.08 19.31
C MET A 9 1.83 -2.38 20.77
N ALA A 10 0.75 -3.13 21.00
CA ALA A 10 0.34 -3.54 22.34
C ALA A 10 1.44 -4.37 23.03
N ARG A 11 2.03 -5.33 22.29
CA ARG A 11 3.14 -6.14 22.79
C ARG A 11 4.37 -5.31 23.14
N LEU A 12 4.77 -4.37 22.28
CA LEU A 12 5.91 -3.49 22.54
C LEU A 12 5.67 -2.56 23.75
N ARG A 13 4.43 -2.08 23.93
CA ARG A 13 4.04 -1.29 25.11
C ARG A 13 4.12 -2.12 26.39
N GLN A 14 3.68 -3.37 26.36
CA GLN A 14 3.81 -4.29 27.49
C GLN A 14 5.29 -4.54 27.82
N GLN A 15 6.11 -4.88 26.82
CA GLN A 15 7.55 -5.09 27.00
C GLN A 15 8.25 -3.86 27.58
N ARG A 16 7.82 -2.66 27.18
CA ARG A 16 8.31 -1.41 27.75
C ARG A 16 7.92 -1.26 29.21
N SER A 17 6.67 -1.52 29.58
CA SER A 17 6.24 -1.48 30.98
C SER A 17 7.07 -2.43 31.85
N GLU A 18 7.28 -3.66 31.38
CA GLU A 18 8.11 -4.66 32.06
C GLU A 18 9.59 -4.23 32.14
N ALA A 19 10.10 -3.50 31.15
CA ALA A 19 11.44 -2.93 31.18
C ALA A 19 11.55 -1.78 32.19
N GLU A 20 10.55 -0.90 32.26
CA GLU A 20 10.49 0.21 33.23
C GLU A 20 10.44 -0.34 34.67
N ASP A 21 9.61 -1.35 34.93
CA ASP A 21 9.55 -2.02 36.23
C ASP A 21 10.90 -2.62 36.63
N ARG A 22 11.57 -3.32 35.70
CA ARG A 22 12.91 -3.86 35.93
C ARG A 22 13.95 -2.77 36.21
N LEU A 23 13.90 -1.64 35.51
CA LEU A 23 14.78 -0.50 35.76
C LEU A 23 14.62 0.04 37.19
N THR A 24 13.38 0.19 37.67
CA THR A 24 13.17 0.63 39.07
C THR A 24 13.76 -0.33 40.09
N GLY A 25 13.74 -1.64 39.81
CA GLY A 25 14.39 -2.66 40.63
C GLY A 25 15.92 -2.52 40.62
N PHE A 26 16.50 -2.34 39.42
CA PHE A 26 17.94 -2.17 39.26
C PHE A 26 18.47 -0.87 39.85
N ASP A 27 17.71 0.22 39.82
CA ASP A 27 18.09 1.49 40.45
C ASP A 27 18.28 1.34 41.96
N LYS A 28 17.35 0.65 42.63
CA LYS A 28 17.45 0.33 44.05
C LYS A 28 18.68 -0.55 44.35
N GLN A 29 18.94 -1.56 43.51
CA GLN A 29 20.11 -2.43 43.66
C GLN A 29 21.42 -1.66 43.42
N LEU A 30 21.45 -0.77 42.43
CA LEU A 30 22.60 0.10 42.14
C LEU A 30 22.91 1.01 43.33
N GLU A 31 21.89 1.59 43.96
CA GLU A 31 22.07 2.44 45.14
C GLU A 31 22.73 1.66 46.29
N GLN A 32 22.23 0.46 46.59
CA GLN A 32 22.79 -0.42 47.61
C GLN A 32 24.23 -0.83 47.29
N LEU A 33 24.51 -1.23 46.04
CA LEU A 33 25.86 -1.62 45.62
C LEU A 33 26.83 -0.45 45.61
N ARG A 34 26.40 0.76 45.23
CA ARG A 34 27.22 1.98 45.29
C ARG A 34 27.60 2.31 46.74
N ALA A 35 26.65 2.21 47.67
CA ALA A 35 26.92 2.40 49.10
C ALA A 35 27.91 1.35 49.62
N TYR A 36 27.73 0.08 49.24
CA TYR A 36 28.65 -0.99 49.59
C TYR A 36 30.07 -0.78 49.01
N ALA A 37 30.17 -0.41 47.73
CA ALA A 37 31.44 -0.12 47.07
C ALA A 37 32.14 1.08 47.72
N ALA A 38 31.40 2.15 48.08
CA ALA A 38 31.95 3.29 48.81
C ALA A 38 32.54 2.87 50.18
N ALA A 39 31.79 2.07 50.96
CA ALA A 39 32.28 1.55 52.23
C ALA A 39 33.52 0.65 52.07
N ARG A 40 33.61 -0.12 50.97
CA ARG A 40 34.81 -0.92 50.64
C ARG A 40 35.99 -0.05 50.24
N ARG A 41 35.76 1.02 49.48
CA ARG A 41 36.77 1.99 49.07
C ARG A 41 37.38 2.68 50.29
N ASP A 42 36.56 3.13 51.23
CA ASP A 42 37.02 3.72 52.48
C ASP A 42 37.85 2.74 53.31
N LYS A 43 37.41 1.47 53.39
CA LYS A 43 38.16 0.42 54.10
C LYS A 43 39.49 0.14 53.43
N LYS A 44 39.55 0.10 52.09
CA LYS A 44 40.82 0.00 51.34
C LYS A 44 41.73 1.17 51.68
N SER A 45 41.26 2.41 51.59
CA SER A 45 42.04 3.63 51.87
C SER A 45 42.54 3.68 53.34
N LYS A 46 41.76 3.17 54.30
CA LYS A 46 42.22 3.02 55.70
C LYS A 46 43.35 1.97 55.83
N ARG A 47 43.25 0.82 55.14
CA ARG A 47 44.29 -0.22 55.16
C ARG A 47 45.56 0.19 54.42
N GLU A 48 45.41 0.98 53.36
CA GLU A 48 46.52 1.58 52.61
C GLU A 48 47.35 2.51 53.50
N ARG A 49 46.68 3.44 54.20
CA ARG A 49 47.33 4.31 55.18
C ARG A 49 48.08 3.54 56.26
N GLN A 50 47.47 2.50 56.82
CA GLN A 50 48.12 1.64 57.82
C GLN A 50 49.34 0.91 57.26
N TYR A 51 49.24 0.37 56.04
CA TYR A 51 50.37 -0.28 55.40
C TYR A 51 51.52 0.71 55.18
N ASN A 52 51.23 1.89 54.63
CA ASN A 52 52.22 2.95 54.41
C ASN A 52 52.83 3.51 55.69
N GLN A 53 52.15 3.40 56.83
CA GLN A 53 52.70 3.80 58.13
C GLN A 53 53.70 2.76 58.66
N PHE A 54 53.45 1.47 58.47
CA PHE A 54 54.22 0.38 59.10
C PHE A 54 55.08 -0.44 58.12
N TYR A 55 55.21 -0.02 56.85
CA TYR A 55 55.91 -0.80 55.81
C TYR A 55 57.41 -1.01 56.11
N HIS A 56 58.02 -0.10 56.87
CA HIS A 56 59.44 -0.16 57.24
C HIS A 56 59.72 -1.13 58.40
N VAL A 57 58.70 -1.62 59.11
CA VAL A 57 58.83 -2.61 60.19
C VAL A 57 58.54 -4.00 59.63
N PRO A 58 59.54 -4.88 59.39
CA PRO A 58 59.36 -6.11 58.59
C PRO A 58 58.24 -7.03 59.06
N VAL A 59 58.12 -7.22 60.39
CA VAL A 59 57.08 -8.07 61.00
C VAL A 59 55.67 -7.53 60.74
N LEU A 60 55.49 -6.21 60.87
CA LEU A 60 54.19 -5.55 60.66
C LEU A 60 53.88 -5.39 59.16
N ALA A 61 54.89 -5.10 58.34
CA ALA A 61 54.76 -4.92 56.90
C ALA A 61 54.10 -6.12 56.23
N GLY A 62 54.52 -7.34 56.58
CA GLY A 62 53.91 -8.58 56.06
C GLY A 62 52.43 -8.72 56.42
N GLN A 63 52.04 -8.37 57.65
CA GLN A 63 50.65 -8.45 58.10
C GLN A 63 49.76 -7.39 57.44
N TYR A 64 50.21 -6.13 57.40
CA TYR A 64 49.44 -5.04 56.79
C TYR A 64 49.36 -5.16 55.28
N ARG A 65 50.40 -5.67 54.59
CA ARG A 65 50.35 -6.00 53.16
C ARG A 65 49.25 -7.01 52.84
N LYS A 66 49.15 -8.11 53.62
CA LYS A 66 48.07 -9.11 53.47
C LYS A 66 46.69 -8.48 53.69
N LYS A 67 46.52 -7.64 54.71
CA LYS A 67 45.25 -6.94 55.00
C LYS A 67 44.87 -5.96 53.88
N TYR A 68 45.82 -5.19 53.35
CA TYR A 68 45.62 -4.26 52.24
C TYR A 68 45.23 -5.01 50.95
N SER A 69 45.99 -6.03 50.56
CA SER A 69 45.69 -6.82 49.36
C SER A 69 44.28 -7.45 49.40
N ARG A 70 43.86 -8.00 50.54
CA ARG A 70 42.48 -8.49 50.73
C ARG A 70 41.43 -7.39 50.60
N ALA A 71 41.70 -6.19 51.13
CA ALA A 71 40.78 -5.06 51.01
C ALA A 71 40.70 -4.55 49.57
N GLN A 72 41.83 -4.51 48.85
CA GLN A 72 41.90 -4.17 47.43
C GLN A 72 41.11 -5.14 46.56
N ALA A 73 41.30 -6.47 46.74
CA ALA A 73 40.55 -7.48 45.99
C ALA A 73 39.03 -7.37 46.23
N LYS A 74 38.61 -7.17 47.48
CA LYS A 74 37.18 -6.96 47.82
C LYS A 74 36.62 -5.66 47.24
N ASN A 75 37.42 -4.60 47.17
CA ASN A 75 37.01 -3.36 46.54
C ASN A 75 36.86 -3.53 45.03
N ALA A 76 37.84 -4.16 44.37
CA ALA A 76 37.80 -4.44 42.94
C ALA A 76 36.55 -5.25 42.57
N HIS A 77 36.23 -6.29 43.35
CA HIS A 77 35.00 -7.08 43.17
C HIS A 77 33.73 -6.22 43.32
N ALA A 78 33.66 -5.33 44.32
CA ALA A 78 32.50 -4.46 44.51
C ALA A 78 32.32 -3.46 43.35
N GLU A 79 33.41 -2.85 42.89
CA GLU A 79 33.40 -1.93 41.74
C GLU A 79 33.00 -2.66 40.44
N GLN A 80 33.46 -3.90 40.26
CA GLN A 80 33.09 -4.74 39.12
C GLN A 80 31.58 -5.04 39.11
N GLN A 81 30.98 -5.36 40.27
CA GLN A 81 29.53 -5.57 40.37
C GLN A 81 28.74 -4.31 40.02
N VAL A 82 29.19 -3.13 40.48
CA VAL A 82 28.56 -1.85 40.11
C VAL A 82 28.67 -1.60 38.61
N ALA A 83 29.82 -1.90 38.00
CA ALA A 83 30.03 -1.72 36.57
C ALA A 83 29.15 -2.66 35.74
N GLN A 84 29.03 -3.93 36.13
CA GLN A 84 28.14 -4.90 35.49
C GLN A 84 26.69 -4.45 35.54
N LEU A 85 26.20 -4.07 36.73
CA LEU A 85 24.81 -3.64 36.89
C LEU A 85 24.51 -2.35 36.12
N ARG A 86 25.47 -1.42 36.01
CA ARG A 86 25.34 -0.23 35.16
C ARG A 86 25.20 -0.60 33.68
N ALA A 87 26.02 -1.53 33.19
CA ALA A 87 25.93 -1.97 31.81
C ALA A 87 24.59 -2.64 31.48
N GLU A 88 24.03 -3.40 32.42
CA GLU A 88 22.69 -3.99 32.28
C GLU A 88 21.59 -2.93 32.25
N VAL A 89 21.67 -1.91 33.12
CA VAL A 89 20.75 -0.77 33.10
C VAL A 89 20.81 -0.01 31.78
N ASP A 90 22.02 0.27 31.29
CA ASP A 90 22.22 0.96 30.01
C ASP A 90 21.64 0.15 28.84
N ALA A 91 21.80 -1.17 28.85
CA ALA A 91 21.21 -2.06 27.84
C ALA A 91 19.68 -2.00 27.86
N ILE A 92 19.05 -2.08 29.03
CA ILE A 92 17.58 -2.02 29.15
C ILE A 92 17.06 -0.63 28.75
N GLN A 93 17.77 0.44 29.09
CA GLN A 93 17.42 1.80 28.66
C GLN A 93 17.51 1.96 27.14
N ASN A 94 18.50 1.34 26.50
CA ASN A 94 18.61 1.32 25.04
C ASN A 94 17.45 0.55 24.39
N ASP A 95 17.11 -0.61 24.94
CA ASP A 95 15.97 -1.43 24.48
C ASP A 95 14.64 -0.68 24.63
N ALA A 96 14.41 -0.01 25.76
CA ALA A 96 13.23 0.82 25.99
C ALA A 96 13.14 1.98 24.99
N ARG A 97 14.26 2.67 24.72
CA ARG A 97 14.31 3.75 23.71
C ARG A 97 14.00 3.23 22.31
N SER A 98 14.59 2.11 21.91
CA SER A 98 14.32 1.49 20.61
C SER A 98 12.86 1.06 20.45
N SER A 99 12.26 0.56 21.53
CA SER A 99 10.84 0.16 21.58
C SER A 99 9.92 1.37 21.37
N VAL A 100 10.23 2.53 21.97
CA VAL A 100 9.49 3.78 21.75
C VAL A 100 9.56 4.22 20.29
N THR A 101 10.75 4.21 19.68
CA THR A 101 10.91 4.53 18.26
C THR A 101 10.09 3.60 17.37
N ARG A 102 10.09 2.30 17.67
CA ARG A 102 9.33 1.30 16.92
C ARG A 102 7.82 1.46 17.07
N VAL A 103 7.34 1.75 18.27
CA VAL A 103 5.90 2.05 18.50
C VAL A 103 5.48 3.28 17.70
N ARG A 104 6.32 4.32 17.63
CA ARG A 104 6.03 5.50 16.81
C ARG A 104 5.92 5.13 15.32
N GLN A 105 6.90 4.41 14.78
CA GLN A 105 6.88 3.97 13.39
C GLN A 105 5.63 3.13 13.05
N LEU A 106 5.23 2.23 13.94
CA LEU A 106 4.01 1.45 13.76
C LEU A 106 2.74 2.31 13.84
N THR A 107 2.74 3.36 14.66
CA THR A 107 1.62 4.31 14.76
C THR A 107 1.46 5.07 13.45
N ASP A 108 2.56 5.59 12.90
CA ASP A 108 2.58 6.28 11.62
C ASP A 108 2.09 5.34 10.50
N ALA A 109 2.57 4.09 10.47
CA ALA A 109 2.12 3.09 9.49
C ALA A 109 0.63 2.72 9.60
N VAL A 110 0.07 2.68 10.81
CA VAL A 110 -1.38 2.45 11.01
C VAL A 110 -2.19 3.62 10.43
N GLU A 111 -1.73 4.85 10.66
CA GLU A 111 -2.40 6.04 10.15
C GLU A 111 -2.35 6.10 8.62
N ASP A 112 -1.20 5.80 8.01
CA ASP A 112 -1.05 5.73 6.55
C ASP A 112 -2.02 4.71 5.93
N VAL A 113 -2.13 3.52 6.52
CA VAL A 113 -3.04 2.47 6.02
C VAL A 113 -4.50 2.91 6.15
N ARG A 114 -4.86 3.59 7.25
CA ARG A 114 -6.23 4.12 7.43
C ARG A 114 -6.56 5.21 6.41
N GLN A 115 -5.62 6.11 6.13
CA GLN A 115 -5.79 7.13 5.10
C GLN A 115 -5.96 6.50 3.71
N GLN A 116 -5.17 5.47 3.38
CA GLN A 116 -5.33 4.73 2.13
C GLN A 116 -6.70 4.03 2.05
N GLN A 117 -7.16 3.41 3.13
CA GLN A 117 -8.49 2.80 3.18
C GLN A 117 -9.61 3.82 2.97
N ALA A 118 -9.53 4.99 3.61
CA ALA A 118 -10.51 6.05 3.42
C ALA A 118 -10.53 6.59 1.98
N ALA A 119 -9.35 6.82 1.39
CA ALA A 119 -9.24 7.26 0.00
C ALA A 119 -9.79 6.22 -1.00
N LEU A 120 -9.54 4.93 -0.75
CA LEU A 120 -10.10 3.86 -1.57
C LEU A 120 -11.62 3.76 -1.41
N ALA A 121 -12.14 3.88 -0.19
CA ALA A 121 -13.58 3.90 0.06
C ALA A 121 -14.27 5.05 -0.69
N GLU A 122 -13.70 6.26 -0.65
CA GLU A 122 -14.25 7.42 -1.39
C GLU A 122 -14.27 7.16 -2.90
N ARG A 123 -13.21 6.54 -3.44
CA ARG A 123 -13.15 6.16 -4.87
C ARG A 123 -14.20 5.12 -5.24
N VAL A 124 -14.41 4.12 -4.37
CA VAL A 124 -15.47 3.11 -4.57
C VAL A 124 -16.84 3.78 -4.55
N ASP A 125 -17.13 4.61 -3.54
CA ASP A 125 -18.42 5.33 -3.43
C ASP A 125 -18.66 6.25 -4.64
N ARG A 126 -17.60 6.89 -5.16
CA ARG A 126 -17.69 7.69 -6.38
C ARG A 126 -18.01 6.81 -7.60
N GLY A 127 -17.34 5.66 -7.72
CA GLY A 127 -17.59 4.67 -8.77
C GLY A 127 -19.01 4.10 -8.72
N GLU A 128 -19.50 3.75 -7.53
CA GLU A 128 -20.86 3.24 -7.35
C GLU A 128 -21.93 4.27 -7.72
N ARG A 129 -21.73 5.54 -7.31
CA ARG A 129 -22.61 6.65 -7.72
C ARG A 129 -22.60 6.84 -9.23
N CYS A 130 -21.43 6.78 -9.88
CA CYS A 130 -21.32 6.84 -11.34
C CYS A 130 -22.04 5.68 -12.02
N LEU A 131 -21.87 4.44 -11.53
CA LEU A 131 -22.54 3.27 -12.09
C LEU A 131 -24.05 3.34 -11.90
N ALA A 132 -24.54 3.79 -10.75
CA ALA A 132 -25.96 3.99 -10.52
C ALA A 132 -26.54 5.04 -11.48
N PHE A 133 -25.81 6.14 -11.70
CA PHE A 133 -26.19 7.19 -12.63
C PHE A 133 -26.26 6.70 -14.09
N LEU A 134 -25.27 5.91 -14.52
CA LEU A 134 -25.24 5.31 -15.86
C LEU A 134 -26.36 4.26 -16.04
N LYS A 135 -26.66 3.47 -15.01
CA LYS A 135 -27.78 2.51 -15.03
C LYS A 135 -29.12 3.22 -15.24
N GLN A 136 -29.33 4.35 -14.55
CA GLN A 136 -30.53 5.17 -14.77
C GLN A 136 -30.64 5.66 -16.22
N GLY A 137 -29.52 6.10 -16.82
CA GLY A 137 -29.49 6.49 -18.22
C GLY A 137 -29.78 5.33 -19.17
N LEU A 138 -29.22 4.15 -18.91
CA LEU A 138 -29.48 2.95 -19.70
C LEU A 138 -30.96 2.52 -19.62
N GLU A 139 -31.55 2.53 -18.42
CA GLU A 139 -32.97 2.21 -18.23
C GLU A 139 -33.88 3.23 -18.93
N PHE A 140 -33.52 4.52 -18.87
CA PHE A 140 -34.22 5.58 -19.61
C PHE A 140 -34.23 5.30 -21.12
N TRP A 141 -33.05 5.07 -21.72
CA TRP A 141 -32.94 4.80 -23.15
C TRP A 141 -33.60 3.48 -23.56
N ALA A 142 -33.42 2.41 -22.79
CA ALA A 142 -34.07 1.14 -23.06
C ALA A 142 -35.60 1.22 -22.99
N THR A 143 -36.14 2.08 -22.14
CA THR A 143 -37.59 2.35 -22.06
C THR A 143 -38.06 3.19 -23.24
N PHE A 144 -37.26 4.18 -23.64
CA PHE A 144 -37.52 5.02 -24.80
C PHE A 144 -37.54 4.22 -26.10
N ASP A 145 -36.53 3.37 -26.34
CA ASP A 145 -36.44 2.54 -27.55
C ASP A 145 -37.63 1.61 -27.70
N ARG A 146 -38.05 0.97 -26.59
CA ARG A 146 -39.23 0.08 -26.57
C ARG A 146 -40.53 0.80 -26.87
N ASN A 147 -40.71 2.01 -26.34
CA ASN A 147 -42.00 2.69 -26.36
C ASN A 147 -42.18 3.69 -27.51
N GLN A 148 -41.09 4.25 -28.04
CA GLN A 148 -41.15 5.37 -28.98
C GLN A 148 -40.38 5.12 -30.28
N ALA A 149 -39.20 4.50 -30.23
CA ALA A 149 -38.41 4.27 -31.45
C ALA A 149 -39.06 3.25 -32.40
N GLY A 150 -39.56 2.13 -31.88
CA GLY A 150 -40.28 1.12 -32.67
C GLY A 150 -41.50 1.70 -33.42
N PRO A 151 -42.46 2.31 -32.71
CA PRO A 151 -43.63 2.93 -33.37
C PRO A 151 -43.28 4.03 -34.37
N LEU A 152 -42.21 4.81 -34.13
CA LEU A 152 -41.73 5.79 -35.08
C LEU A 152 -41.26 5.11 -36.37
N LEU A 153 -40.45 4.06 -36.26
CA LEU A 153 -39.97 3.28 -37.41
C LEU A 153 -41.13 2.62 -38.17
N ASP A 154 -42.09 2.01 -37.46
CA ASP A 154 -43.28 1.40 -38.07
C ASP A 154 -44.17 2.45 -38.78
N SER A 155 -44.24 3.68 -38.25
CA SER A 155 -45.02 4.77 -38.84
C SER A 155 -44.40 5.35 -40.12
N LEU A 156 -43.07 5.23 -40.29
CA LEU A 156 -42.37 5.63 -41.51
C LEU A 156 -42.77 4.76 -42.71
N ASP A 157 -43.04 3.47 -42.47
CA ASP A 157 -43.52 2.54 -43.49
C ASP A 157 -45.01 2.74 -43.81
N GLY A 158 -45.80 3.22 -42.84
CA GLY A 158 -47.26 3.35 -42.92
C GLY A 158 -47.84 4.65 -43.52
N ARG A 159 -47.03 5.63 -43.94
CA ARG A 159 -47.46 6.94 -44.49
C ARG A 159 -48.46 7.73 -43.63
N GLN A 160 -48.29 7.78 -42.31
CA GLN A 160 -49.07 8.67 -41.43
C GLN A 160 -48.26 9.92 -41.01
N PRO A 161 -48.31 11.02 -41.78
CA PRO A 161 -47.42 12.18 -41.56
C PRO A 161 -47.66 12.90 -40.23
N VAL A 162 -48.91 12.96 -39.76
CA VAL A 162 -49.26 13.64 -38.49
C VAL A 162 -48.74 12.87 -37.28
N LEU A 163 -48.86 11.53 -37.29
CA LEU A 163 -48.34 10.68 -36.22
C LEU A 163 -46.80 10.75 -36.17
N MET A 164 -46.16 10.71 -37.34
CA MET A 164 -44.71 10.84 -37.48
C MET A 164 -44.19 12.16 -36.90
N GLN A 165 -44.83 13.29 -37.23
CA GLN A 165 -44.41 14.61 -36.72
C GLN A 165 -44.50 14.68 -35.18
N LYS A 166 -45.55 14.09 -34.59
CA LYS A 166 -45.71 14.04 -33.13
C LYS A 166 -44.64 13.17 -32.48
N LEU A 167 -44.40 11.96 -33.01
CA LEU A 167 -43.37 11.06 -32.49
C LEU A 167 -41.96 11.65 -32.64
N ALA A 168 -41.67 12.37 -33.73
CA ALA A 168 -40.41 13.07 -33.92
C ALA A 168 -40.21 14.22 -32.91
N ALA A 169 -41.27 14.97 -32.58
CA ALA A 169 -41.20 16.00 -31.55
C ALA A 169 -40.98 15.41 -30.14
N GLU A 170 -41.65 14.29 -29.83
CA GLU A 170 -41.41 13.57 -28.57
C GLU A 170 -39.98 13.02 -28.49
N TYR A 171 -39.45 12.48 -29.60
CA TYR A 171 -38.06 12.04 -29.71
C TYR A 171 -37.09 13.19 -29.39
N ALA A 172 -37.25 14.33 -30.05
CA ALA A 172 -36.38 15.49 -29.84
C ALA A 172 -36.42 16.00 -28.38
N ASN A 173 -37.60 15.99 -27.74
CA ASN A 173 -37.73 16.36 -26.34
C ASN A 173 -37.01 15.38 -25.40
N ARG A 174 -37.08 14.07 -25.69
CA ARG A 174 -36.39 13.04 -24.90
C ARG A 174 -34.89 13.09 -25.09
N GLU A 175 -34.42 13.34 -26.30
CA GLU A 175 -33.01 13.55 -26.60
C GLU A 175 -32.46 14.79 -25.89
N ALA A 176 -33.19 15.91 -25.93
CA ALA A 176 -32.82 17.12 -25.19
C ALA A 176 -32.78 16.90 -23.68
N TYR A 177 -33.77 16.18 -23.13
CA TYR A 177 -33.78 15.78 -21.73
C TYR A 177 -32.55 14.93 -21.38
N ALA A 178 -32.24 13.94 -22.21
CA ALA A 178 -31.12 13.05 -21.96
C ALA A 178 -29.77 13.75 -22.09
N ALA A 179 -29.61 14.67 -23.05
CA ALA A 179 -28.43 15.51 -23.15
C ALA A 179 -28.26 16.35 -21.88
N GLN A 180 -29.32 16.99 -21.38
CA GLN A 180 -29.23 17.77 -20.13
C GLN A 180 -28.86 16.91 -18.91
N HIS A 181 -29.26 15.64 -18.89
CA HIS A 181 -29.08 14.77 -17.74
C HIS A 181 -27.79 13.95 -17.80
N TRP A 182 -27.32 13.48 -18.96
CA TRP A 182 -26.20 12.53 -19.06
C TRP A 182 -25.01 13.02 -19.91
N ASP A 183 -25.03 14.23 -20.47
CA ASP A 183 -23.92 14.73 -21.33
C ASP A 183 -22.67 15.17 -20.55
N HIS A 184 -22.74 15.20 -19.21
CA HIS A 184 -21.65 15.67 -18.33
C HIS A 184 -21.08 14.58 -17.43
N VAL A 185 -21.11 13.32 -17.87
CA VAL A 185 -20.51 12.23 -17.08
C VAL A 185 -19.01 12.15 -17.32
N ASP A 186 -18.27 12.56 -16.31
CA ASP A 186 -16.83 12.35 -16.25
C ASP A 186 -16.53 10.94 -15.73
N VAL A 187 -16.01 10.09 -16.62
CA VAL A 187 -15.53 8.75 -16.26
C VAL A 187 -14.01 8.76 -16.29
N GLU A 188 -13.40 8.25 -15.23
CA GLU A 188 -11.96 7.98 -15.22
C GLU A 188 -11.71 6.67 -15.98
N PHE A 189 -10.93 6.71 -17.06
CA PHE A 189 -10.59 5.52 -17.84
C PHE A 189 -9.13 5.56 -18.30
N THR A 190 -8.55 4.37 -18.52
CA THR A 190 -7.22 4.24 -19.11
C THR A 190 -7.35 3.98 -20.60
N CYS A 191 -6.76 4.86 -21.43
CA CYS A 191 -6.80 4.67 -22.87
C CYS A 191 -5.96 3.45 -23.28
N ALA A 192 -6.55 2.51 -24.03
CA ALA A 192 -5.89 1.28 -24.46
C ALA A 192 -4.66 1.54 -25.37
N LYS A 193 -4.65 2.65 -26.11
CA LYS A 193 -3.58 3.00 -27.06
C LYS A 193 -2.41 3.73 -26.39
N CYS A 194 -2.67 4.85 -25.71
CA CYS A 194 -1.59 5.65 -25.10
C CYS A 194 -1.28 5.26 -23.64
N ARG A 195 -2.10 4.41 -23.01
CA ARG A 195 -1.97 3.95 -21.61
C ARG A 195 -2.01 5.08 -20.56
N GLN A 196 -2.50 6.25 -20.93
CA GLN A 196 -2.73 7.36 -20.01
C GLN A 196 -4.13 7.27 -19.42
N THR A 197 -4.23 7.57 -18.13
CA THR A 197 -5.51 7.76 -17.45
C THR A 197 -6.06 9.15 -17.81
N GLN A 198 -7.30 9.19 -18.27
CA GLN A 198 -8.00 10.42 -18.60
C GLN A 198 -9.36 10.46 -17.91
N VAL A 199 -9.89 11.66 -17.72
CA VAL A 199 -11.22 11.92 -17.19
C VAL A 199 -12.07 12.51 -18.31
N GLY A 200 -13.21 11.88 -18.59
CA GLY A 200 -14.17 12.32 -19.60
C GLY A 200 -14.92 11.14 -20.23
N TRP A 201 -15.60 11.38 -21.34
CA TRP A 201 -16.35 10.33 -22.03
C TRP A 201 -15.44 9.49 -22.95
N PRO A 202 -15.23 8.19 -22.68
CA PRO A 202 -14.40 7.35 -23.53
C PRO A 202 -15.09 7.04 -24.85
N THR A 203 -14.29 6.89 -25.91
CA THR A 203 -14.78 6.43 -27.22
C THR A 203 -14.37 4.96 -27.45
N PRO A 204 -15.31 4.04 -27.73
CA PRO A 204 -14.95 2.65 -28.00
C PRO A 204 -14.19 2.55 -29.33
N ASP A 205 -13.14 1.71 -29.37
CA ASP A 205 -12.45 1.40 -30.62
C ASP A 205 -13.41 0.67 -31.58
N LYS A 206 -13.36 1.06 -32.86
CA LYS A 206 -14.18 0.46 -33.92
C LYS A 206 -13.77 -0.97 -34.23
N VAL A 207 -12.50 -1.31 -34.04
CA VAL A 207 -11.97 -2.64 -34.35
C VAL A 207 -12.05 -3.55 -33.12
N ARG A 208 -11.71 -3.01 -31.94
CA ARG A 208 -11.75 -3.72 -30.67
C ARG A 208 -12.74 -3.03 -29.74
N THR A 209 -14.02 -3.38 -29.82
CA THR A 209 -15.09 -2.71 -29.06
C THR A 209 -14.96 -2.80 -27.53
N ALA A 210 -14.10 -3.69 -27.03
CA ALA A 210 -13.73 -3.77 -25.62
C ALA A 210 -12.69 -2.71 -25.18
N ASP A 211 -11.96 -2.13 -26.13
CA ASP A 211 -10.91 -1.14 -25.86
C ASP A 211 -11.49 0.28 -25.86
N LEU A 212 -11.18 1.04 -24.81
CA LEU A 212 -11.57 2.45 -24.68
C LEU A 212 -10.42 3.36 -25.13
N LEU A 213 -10.74 4.32 -26.00
CA LEU A 213 -9.79 5.30 -26.55
C LEU A 213 -10.13 6.71 -26.07
N CYS A 214 -9.08 7.50 -25.80
CA CYS A 214 -9.24 8.94 -25.64
C CYS A 214 -9.56 9.61 -26.99
N ALA A 215 -10.12 10.81 -26.95
CA ALA A 215 -10.54 11.55 -28.14
C ALA A 215 -9.43 11.68 -29.19
N GLU A 216 -8.20 11.98 -28.76
CA GLU A 216 -7.04 12.10 -29.66
C GLU A 216 -6.69 10.76 -30.33
N CYS A 217 -6.60 9.69 -29.54
CA CYS A 217 -6.27 8.35 -30.04
C CYS A 217 -7.35 7.83 -31.00
N TYR A 218 -8.61 8.11 -30.70
CA TYR A 218 -9.75 7.77 -31.55
C TYR A 218 -9.73 8.53 -32.88
N GLN A 219 -9.45 9.84 -32.86
CA GLN A 219 -9.34 10.63 -34.08
C GLN A 219 -8.20 10.12 -34.99
N GLN A 220 -7.05 9.79 -34.41
CA GLN A 220 -5.93 9.21 -35.16
C GLN A 220 -6.28 7.84 -35.78
N ALA A 221 -6.94 6.96 -35.03
CA ALA A 221 -7.37 5.66 -35.54
C ALA A 221 -8.41 5.81 -36.66
N ARG A 222 -9.31 6.78 -36.54
CA ARG A 222 -10.30 7.10 -37.57
C ARG A 222 -9.65 7.62 -38.85
N THR A 223 -8.67 8.52 -38.74
CA THR A 223 -7.99 9.07 -39.93
C THR A 223 -7.12 8.02 -40.62
N SER A 224 -6.39 7.17 -39.87
CA SER A 224 -5.59 6.10 -40.47
C SER A 224 -6.46 5.11 -41.26
N MET A 225 -7.59 4.67 -40.69
CA MET A 225 -8.54 3.80 -41.40
C MET A 225 -9.10 4.43 -42.68
N ILE A 226 -9.38 5.74 -42.66
CA ILE A 226 -9.87 6.44 -43.86
C ILE A 226 -8.79 6.51 -44.92
N VAL A 227 -7.54 6.77 -44.54
CA VAL A 227 -6.40 6.82 -45.48
C VAL A 227 -6.11 5.44 -46.06
N GLU A 228 -6.07 4.38 -45.25
CA GLU A 228 -5.90 3.00 -45.73
C GLU A 228 -7.01 2.61 -46.70
N LYS A 229 -8.27 2.91 -46.37
CA LYS A 229 -9.41 2.59 -47.25
C LYS A 229 -9.33 3.37 -48.57
N LYS A 230 -8.90 4.63 -48.54
CA LYS A 230 -8.69 5.43 -49.76
C LYS A 230 -7.50 4.96 -50.59
N MET A 231 -6.37 4.61 -49.95
CA MET A 231 -5.19 4.06 -50.64
C MET A 231 -5.50 2.71 -51.28
N ASN A 232 -6.20 1.82 -50.58
CA ASN A 232 -6.63 0.53 -51.12
C ASN A 232 -7.65 0.69 -52.26
N ALA A 233 -8.57 1.66 -52.14
CA ALA A 233 -9.52 1.98 -53.22
C ALA A 233 -8.82 2.56 -54.47
N TRP A 234 -7.78 3.37 -54.30
CA TRP A 234 -6.97 3.89 -55.42
C TRP A 234 -6.07 2.82 -56.02
N SER A 235 -5.43 1.98 -55.21
CA SER A 235 -4.61 0.86 -55.68
C SER A 235 -5.45 -0.17 -56.46
N GLY A 236 -6.70 -0.40 -56.04
CA GLY A 236 -7.65 -1.24 -56.78
C GLY A 236 -8.18 -0.62 -58.09
N ARG A 237 -8.17 0.71 -58.24
CA ARG A 237 -8.67 1.40 -59.45
C ARG A 237 -7.60 1.62 -60.53
N LEU A 238 -6.32 1.52 -60.17
CA LEU A 238 -5.19 1.68 -61.08
C LEU A 238 -4.66 0.36 -61.66
N GLY A 239 -5.29 -0.79 -61.38
CA GLY A 239 -4.92 -2.06 -62.01
C GLY A 239 -3.51 -2.56 -61.71
N LEU A 240 -2.85 -2.05 -60.65
CA LEU A 240 -1.54 -2.49 -60.19
C LEU A 240 -1.62 -3.51 -59.04
N GLY A 241 -2.79 -4.13 -58.84
CA GLY A 241 -2.97 -5.31 -58.00
C GLY A 241 -2.75 -6.56 -58.82
N GLU A 242 -1.48 -6.90 -59.06
CA GLU A 242 -1.08 -8.20 -59.58
C GLU A 242 -1.62 -9.28 -58.63
N ARG A 243 -2.51 -10.13 -59.16
CA ARG A 243 -2.96 -11.36 -58.50
C ARG A 243 -1.74 -12.26 -58.30
N GLN A 244 -1.06 -12.16 -57.17
CA GLN A 244 -0.29 -13.28 -56.64
C GLN A 244 -1.21 -14.13 -55.75
N THR A 245 -2.02 -14.93 -56.43
CA THR A 245 -2.36 -16.26 -55.94
C THR A 245 -1.08 -17.10 -55.94
N SER A 246 -0.45 -17.26 -54.79
CA SER A 246 0.44 -18.39 -54.54
C SER A 246 0.07 -19.05 -53.22
N GLN A 247 -0.47 -20.25 -53.37
CA GLN A 247 -0.50 -21.30 -52.37
C GLN A 247 0.93 -21.69 -51.95
N GLN A 248 1.00 -22.46 -50.85
CA GLN A 248 2.15 -23.12 -50.20
C GLN A 248 2.76 -22.30 -49.05
N SER A 249 2.96 -22.80 -47.83
CA SER A 249 2.91 -24.16 -47.30
C SER A 249 2.62 -24.19 -45.79
N LEU A 250 2.00 -25.28 -45.39
CA LEU A 250 1.89 -25.88 -44.06
C LEU A 250 3.23 -26.03 -43.28
N LEU A 251 3.09 -26.00 -41.94
CA LEU A 251 4.00 -26.44 -40.83
C LEU A 251 5.12 -25.43 -40.45
N ASP A 252 5.36 -25.02 -39.20
CA ASP A 252 5.32 -25.72 -37.90
C ASP A 252 5.21 -24.74 -36.68
N ARG A 253 4.25 -25.02 -35.75
CA ARG A 253 4.36 -25.20 -34.26
C ARG A 253 5.05 -24.12 -33.33
N PRO A 254 4.76 -24.01 -31.98
CA PRO A 254 3.78 -24.64 -31.07
C PRO A 254 2.83 -23.67 -30.31
N PRO A 255 1.87 -24.20 -29.50
CA PRO A 255 1.02 -23.40 -28.62
C PRO A 255 1.69 -23.15 -27.25
N SER A 256 1.82 -21.88 -26.84
CA SER A 256 2.15 -21.55 -25.46
C SER A 256 0.87 -21.41 -24.64
N LEU A 257 0.50 -22.53 -24.02
CA LEU A 257 0.04 -22.68 -22.65
C LEU A 257 -0.31 -21.37 -21.91
N VAL A 258 -1.61 -21.11 -21.74
CA VAL A 258 -2.10 -20.28 -20.65
C VAL A 258 -1.99 -21.13 -19.38
N SER A 259 -0.96 -20.86 -18.58
CA SER A 259 -0.83 -21.40 -17.23
C SER A 259 -1.97 -20.87 -16.35
N THR A 260 -3.01 -21.68 -16.19
CA THR A 260 -3.88 -21.63 -15.02
C THR A 260 -3.19 -22.39 -13.89
N SER A 261 -2.41 -21.70 -13.07
CA SER A 261 -2.07 -22.18 -11.73
C SER A 261 -3.08 -21.59 -10.74
N SER A 262 -4.05 -22.43 -10.43
CA SER A 262 -4.87 -22.40 -9.23
C SER A 262 -4.00 -22.52 -7.98
N THR A 263 -4.37 -21.81 -6.90
CA THR A 263 -4.33 -22.42 -5.56
C THR A 263 -5.37 -21.78 -4.66
N SER A 264 -6.28 -22.63 -4.27
CA SER A 264 -7.40 -22.42 -3.39
C SER A 264 -6.98 -22.54 -1.92
N SER A 265 -7.79 -21.95 -1.05
CA SER A 265 -8.23 -22.49 0.24
C SER A 265 -7.24 -22.58 1.42
N SER A 266 -7.60 -21.81 2.45
CA SER A 266 -7.83 -22.23 3.84
C SER A 266 -7.12 -23.47 4.38
N SER A 267 -6.49 -23.29 5.54
CA SER A 267 -6.55 -24.30 6.59
C SER A 267 -6.39 -23.69 7.99
N LEU A 268 -7.35 -24.09 8.83
CA LEU A 268 -7.40 -23.99 10.27
C LEU A 268 -6.21 -24.67 10.98
N LEU A 269 -6.00 -24.25 12.23
CA LEU A 269 -5.16 -24.82 13.29
C LEU A 269 -5.37 -26.33 13.49
N PRO A 270 -4.46 -27.03 14.19
CA PRO A 270 -4.72 -27.24 15.63
C PRO A 270 -3.49 -27.41 16.55
N LYS A 271 -3.56 -26.79 17.73
CA LYS A 271 -3.39 -27.31 19.11
C LYS A 271 -2.78 -26.27 20.04
#